data_AF-A0A5K1AV01-F1
#
_entry.id   AF-A0A5K1AV01-F1
#
_cell.length_a   1.000
_cell.length_b   1.000
_cell.length_c   1.000
_cell.angle_alpha   90.00
_cell.angle_beta   90.00
_cell.angle_gamma   90.00
#
_symmetry.space_group_name_H-M   'P 1'
#
loop_
_entity.id
_entity.type
_entity.pdbx_description
1 polymer ?
#
loop_
_entity_poly.entity_id
_entity_poly.type
_entity_poly.pdbx_seq_one_letter_code
_entity_poly.pdbx_strand_id
1 'polypeptide(L)' 'ISRSIGDIYLKKSEYNREPLFAKFRLPEPFKRPILSAEPSIAVHTLQPQDQFVIFASDGLWEHLSNQEAVDLVHNNPHN' A
#
# COMPACT_ATOMS: atom_id res chain seq x y z
N ILE A 1 4.59 3.66 -5.79
CA ILE A 1 3.16 3.42 -5.46
C ILE A 1 2.30 3.74 -6.68
N SER A 2 1.46 2.82 -7.17
CA SER A 2 0.51 3.04 -8.30
C SER A 2 -0.95 3.03 -7.86
N ARG A 3 -1.20 2.76 -6.58
CA ARG A 3 -2.53 2.70 -5.96
C ARG A 3 -2.50 3.38 -4.61
N SER A 4 -3.50 4.18 -4.31
CA SER A 4 -3.62 4.84 -3.00
C SER A 4 -5.08 5.12 -2.68
N ILE A 5 -5.38 5.30 -1.39
CA ILE A 5 -6.59 5.97 -0.94
C ILE A 5 -6.22 7.45 -0.77
N GLY A 6 -7.11 8.38 -1.18
CA GLY A 6 -6.78 9.81 -1.21
C GLY A 6 -6.21 10.27 -2.55
N ASP A 7 -5.24 11.18 -2.54
CA ASP A 7 -4.53 11.71 -3.74
C ASP A 7 -5.44 12.07 -4.92
N ILE A 8 -6.60 12.67 -4.63
CA ILE A 8 -7.65 12.90 -5.63
C ILE A 8 -7.17 13.73 -6.83
N TYR A 9 -6.18 14.61 -6.61
CA TYR A 9 -5.54 15.44 -7.63
C TYR A 9 -4.74 14.64 -8.68
N LEU A 10 -4.48 13.35 -8.45
CA LEU A 10 -3.88 12.40 -9.39
C LEU A 10 -4.90 11.41 -9.97
N LYS A 11 -6.17 11.50 -9.54
CA LYS A 11 -7.26 10.61 -9.98
C LYS A 11 -8.25 11.34 -10.87
N LYS A 12 -8.49 12.61 -10.57
CA LYS A 12 -9.48 13.46 -11.22
C LYS A 12 -8.84 14.81 -11.54
N SER A 13 -8.72 15.12 -12.83
CA SER A 13 -7.97 16.30 -13.29
C SER A 13 -8.60 17.61 -12.81
N GLU A 14 -9.91 17.63 -12.54
CA GLU A 14 -10.62 18.79 -11.99
C GLU A 14 -10.23 19.16 -10.55
N TYR A 15 -9.47 18.30 -9.85
CA TYR A 15 -8.91 18.61 -8.53
C TYR A 15 -7.43 19.00 -8.59
N ASN A 16 -6.80 18.93 -9.76
CA ASN A 16 -5.42 19.39 -9.96
C ASN A 16 -5.37 20.93 -10.15
N ARG A 17 -5.89 21.67 -9.17
CA ARG A 17 -6.00 23.14 -9.18
C ARG A 17 -6.05 23.69 -7.77
N GLU A 18 -6.09 25.01 -7.62
CA GLU A 18 -6.21 25.66 -6.31
C GLU A 18 -7.46 25.17 -5.57
N PRO A 19 -7.37 24.94 -4.23
CA PRO A 19 -6.33 25.37 -3.29
C PRO A 19 -5.12 24.41 -3.14
N LEU A 20 -4.94 23.41 -4.03
CA LEU A 20 -3.79 22.51 -3.97
C LEU A 20 -2.47 23.27 -4.13
N PHE A 21 -1.52 23.06 -3.21
CA PHE A 21 -0.19 23.68 -3.29
C PHE A 21 0.48 23.38 -4.63
N ALA A 22 1.15 24.38 -5.20
CA ALA A 22 1.77 24.29 -6.52
C ALA A 22 2.71 23.08 -6.69
N LYS A 23 3.43 22.69 -5.62
CA LYS A 23 4.32 21.53 -5.62
C LYS A 23 3.63 20.18 -5.87
N PHE A 24 2.31 20.09 -5.70
CA PHE A 24 1.52 18.88 -5.94
C PHE A 24 0.69 18.96 -7.22
N ARG A 25 0.66 20.10 -7.90
CA ARG A 25 -0.04 20.25 -9.19
C ARG A 25 0.80 19.65 -10.31
N LEU A 26 0.14 19.00 -11.26
CA LEU A 26 0.77 18.51 -12.48
C LEU A 26 0.72 19.62 -13.53
N PRO A 27 1.79 19.79 -14.33
CA PRO A 27 1.82 20.84 -15.35
C PRO A 27 0.83 20.59 -16.48
N GLU A 28 0.56 19.32 -16.82
CA GLU A 28 -0.33 18.93 -17.91
C GLU A 28 -1.58 18.20 -17.41
N PRO A 29 -2.75 18.44 -18.04
CA PRO A 29 -3.96 17.70 -17.71
C PRO A 29 -3.88 16.25 -18.17
N PHE A 30 -4.36 15.33 -17.33
CA PHE A 30 -4.45 13.90 -17.65
C PHE A 30 -5.89 13.50 -17.99
N LYS A 31 -6.03 12.59 -18.96
CA LYS A 31 -7.34 12.07 -19.42
C LYS A 31 -7.81 10.83 -18.66
N ARG A 32 -6.90 10.14 -17.96
CA ARG A 32 -7.19 8.93 -17.18
C ARG A 32 -6.53 9.04 -15.80
N PRO A 33 -7.12 8.45 -14.75
CA PRO A 33 -6.52 8.43 -13.41
C PRO A 33 -5.10 7.87 -13.45
N ILE A 34 -4.15 8.56 -12.83
CA ILE A 34 -2.76 8.10 -12.69
C ILE A 34 -2.67 7.08 -11.55
N LEU A 35 -3.43 7.31 -10.47
CA LEU A 35 -3.55 6.38 -9.34
C LEU A 35 -4.92 5.72 -9.33
N SER A 36 -4.96 4.45 -8.93
CA SER A 36 -6.22 3.75 -8.64
C SER A 36 -6.43 3.63 -7.13
N ALA A 37 -7.69 3.61 -6.69
CA ALA A 37 -8.04 3.23 -5.31
C ALA A 37 -8.44 1.74 -5.21
N GLU A 38 -8.52 1.04 -6.34
CA GLU A 38 -8.93 -0.36 -6.39
C GLU A 38 -7.86 -1.26 -5.76
N PRO A 39 -8.21 -2.08 -4.75
CA PRO A 39 -7.27 -3.02 -4.16
C PRO A 39 -7.06 -4.24 -5.06
N SER A 40 -5.98 -4.98 -4.80
CA SER A 40 -5.89 -6.38 -5.24
C SER A 40 -6.49 -7.27 -4.18
N ILE A 41 -7.37 -8.19 -4.58
CA ILE A 41 -8.03 -9.13 -3.66
C ILE A 41 -7.41 -10.51 -3.86
N ALA A 42 -6.97 -11.11 -2.76
CA ALA A 42 -6.51 -12.49 -2.70
C ALA A 42 -7.25 -13.22 -1.57
N VAL A 43 -7.62 -14.48 -1.80
CA VAL A 43 -8.33 -15.32 -0.83
C VAL A 43 -7.47 -16.55 -0.54
N HIS A 44 -7.19 -16.79 0.73
CA HIS A 44 -6.47 -17.96 1.21
C HIS A 44 -7.36 -18.74 2.18
N THR A 45 -7.52 -20.05 1.95
CA THR A 45 -8.26 -20.92 2.87
C THR A 45 -7.31 -21.48 3.90
N LEU A 46 -7.53 -21.16 5.18
CA LEU A 46 -6.67 -21.59 6.28
C LEU A 46 -6.52 -23.11 6.30
N GLN A 47 -5.27 -23.55 6.42
CA GLN A 47 -4.90 -24.95 6.60
C GLN A 47 -4.41 -25.19 8.04
N PRO A 48 -4.46 -26.43 8.55
CA PRO A 48 -4.01 -26.74 9.92
C PRO A 48 -2.56 -26.35 10.22
N GLN A 49 -1.69 -26.26 9.20
CA GLN A 49 -0.29 -25.85 9.34
C GLN A 49 -0.06 -24.33 9.34
N ASP A 50 -1.08 -23.52 9.01
CA ASP A 50 -0.96 -22.07 9.00
C ASP A 50 -0.96 -21.56 10.45
N GLN A 51 0.18 -21.01 10.91
CA GLN A 51 0.36 -20.62 12.32
C GLN A 51 0.00 -19.16 12.60
N PHE A 52 0.36 -18.25 11.69
CA PHE A 52 0.15 -16.81 11.83
C PHE A 52 0.23 -16.10 10.47
N VAL A 53 -0.19 -14.84 10.43
CA VAL A 53 -0.03 -13.95 9.27
C VAL A 53 0.62 -12.65 9.74
N ILE A 54 1.59 -12.14 8.97
CA ILE A 54 2.25 -10.86 9.27
C ILE A 54 1.77 -9.81 8.27
N PHE A 55 1.13 -8.75 8.80
CA PHE A 55 0.85 -7.52 8.05
C PHE A 55 1.74 -6.40 8.59
N ALA A 56 2.49 -5.75 7.71
CA ALA A 56 3.30 -4.60 8.07
C ALA A 56 3.47 -3.65 6.87
N SER A 57 3.79 -2.39 7.16
CA SER A 57 4.16 -1.39 6.16
C SER A 57 5.58 -1.61 5.63
N ASP A 58 5.89 -0.99 4.50
CA ASP A 58 7.22 -1.01 3.87
C ASP A 58 8.36 -0.67 4.84
N GLY A 59 8.15 0.21 5.83
CA GLY A 59 9.18 0.52 6.84
C GLY A 59 9.75 -0.70 7.59
N LEU A 60 9.00 -1.80 7.72
CA LEU A 60 9.54 -3.07 8.24
C LEU A 60 10.30 -3.83 7.13
N TRP A 61 9.65 -4.01 5.98
CA TRP A 61 10.13 -4.84 4.87
C TRP A 61 11.32 -4.25 4.12
N GLU A 62 11.59 -2.96 4.29
CA GLU A 62 12.81 -2.30 3.85
C GLU A 62 14.05 -2.79 4.60
N HIS A 63 13.88 -3.36 5.79
CA HIS A 63 14.97 -3.78 6.68
C HIS A 63 15.01 -5.29 6.95
N LEU A 64 13.93 -6.01 6.71
CA LEU A 64 13.83 -7.45 6.96
C LEU A 64 13.28 -8.17 5.74
N SER A 65 13.86 -9.32 5.43
CA SER A 65 13.26 -10.27 4.50
C SER A 65 12.03 -10.95 5.10
N ASN A 66 11.18 -11.50 4.23
CA ASN A 66 9.99 -12.25 4.66
C ASN A 66 10.35 -13.39 5.63
N GLN A 67 11.46 -14.10 5.37
CA GLN A 67 11.86 -15.24 6.20
C GLN A 67 12.37 -14.79 7.57
N GLU A 68 13.18 -13.72 7.63
CA GLU A 68 13.64 -13.17 8.91
C GLU A 68 12.47 -12.74 9.79
N ALA A 69 11.44 -12.11 9.22
CA ALA A 69 10.25 -11.75 9.98
C ALA A 69 9.47 -12.97 10.49
N VAL A 70 9.35 -14.03 9.66
CA VAL A 70 8.72 -15.29 10.08
C VAL A 70 9.51 -15.93 11.20
N ASP A 71 10.83 -16.01 11.10
CA ASP A 71 11.70 -16.61 12.11
C ASP A 71 11.65 -15.82 13.43
N LEU A 72 11.62 -14.50 13.37
CA LEU A 72 11.49 -13.64 14.55
C LEU A 72 10.18 -13.88 15.29
N VAL A 73 9.05 -13.93 14.57
CA VAL A 73 7.73 -14.18 15.18
C VAL A 73 7.64 -15.61 15.72
N HIS A 74 8.12 -16.60 14.96
CA HIS A 74 8.10 -18.01 15.36
C HIS A 74 8.95 -18.28 16.61
N ASN A 75 10.11 -17.63 16.73
CA ASN A 75 11.02 -17.80 17.87
C ASN A 75 10.63 -16.98 19.10
N ASN A 76 9.69 -16.05 18.98
CA ASN A 76 9.19 -15.23 20.09
C ASN A 76 7.67 -15.33 20.23
N PRO A 77 7.12 -16.54 20.49
CA PRO A 77 5.69 -16.70 20.65
C PRO A 77 5.21 -15.92 21.89
N HIS A 78 4.28 -14.99 21.69
CA HIS A 78 3.54 -14.38 22.79
C HIS A 78 2.45 -15.36 23.24
N ASN A 79 2.55 -15.82 24.50
CA ASN A 79 1.45 -16.50 25.20
C ASN A 79 0.49 -15.47 25.80
#